data_AF-A0A4D4L6T9-F1
#
_entry.id   AF-A0A4D4L6T9-F1
#
_cell.length_a   1.000
_cell.length_b   1.000
_cell.length_c   1.000
_cell.angle_alpha   90.00
_cell.angle_beta   90.00
_cell.angle_gamma   90.00
#
_symmetry.space_group_name_H-M   'P 1'
#
loop_
_entity.id
_entity.type
_entity.pdbx_description
1 polymer ?
#
loop_
_entity_poly.entity_id
_entity_poly.type
_entity_poly.pdbx_seq_one_letter_code
_entity_poly.pdbx_strand_id
1 'polypeptide(L)'
;MPEAVIVSAARSPIGRAFKGSLKDLRPDDLTAEIIQAALAKVPELDPREIDDLMLGCGLPGGEQGHNLGRIVAVQMGMDHLPGCTITRYCSSSLQTSRMALHAIKAGEGDVFISAGVEMVSRSKKGTSDGLPDTHNPVFAEAEARTAARAEQGGSDWHDPREDGFLPDPYIAMGQTAENLARLKGVTREEMDEFGVRSQNLAEEAIEKGFWEREITPVTTPDGTVVSTDDGPRAGTTLEAVQGLKPVFRPDGRITAGNCCPLNDGAAALVIMSDTKARELGVTPLARIVSTGVTGLSPRSWVTDRSRRPSRRWRGPGCRSATSTWWRSTRRSPRRSSRPTAIWASTWTVSMSTAARSPWATPSA
;
A
#
# COMPACT_ATOMS: atom_id res chain seq x y z
N MET A 1 6.79 -21.84 18.20
CA MET A 1 6.79 -21.45 16.77
C MET A 1 7.44 -20.09 16.68
N PRO A 2 8.38 -19.89 15.75
CA PRO A 2 8.99 -18.59 15.55
C PRO A 2 7.94 -17.53 15.19
N GLU A 3 8.16 -16.31 15.66
CA GLU A 3 7.34 -15.15 15.33
C GLU A 3 8.06 -14.29 14.29
N ALA A 4 7.32 -13.77 13.31
CA ALA A 4 7.92 -12.89 12.30
C ALA A 4 8.07 -11.45 12.82
N VAL A 5 9.27 -10.92 12.73
CA VAL A 5 9.63 -9.58 13.16
C VAL A 5 10.23 -8.77 12.01
N ILE A 6 9.93 -7.47 11.98
CA ILE A 6 10.55 -6.52 11.06
C ILE A 6 11.78 -5.97 11.78
N VAL A 7 12.95 -6.13 11.17
CA VAL A 7 14.23 -5.67 11.73
C VAL A 7 14.75 -4.41 11.04
N SER A 8 14.36 -4.16 9.79
CA SER A 8 14.64 -2.90 9.12
C SER A 8 13.55 -2.53 8.12
N ALA A 9 13.52 -1.24 7.78
CA ALA A 9 12.65 -0.66 6.79
C ALA A 9 13.36 0.48 6.05
N ALA A 10 13.14 0.59 4.75
CA ALA A 10 13.56 1.72 3.94
C ALA A 10 12.50 2.01 2.87
N ARG A 11 12.39 3.28 2.46
CA ARG A 11 11.61 3.66 1.29
C ARG A 11 12.29 4.78 0.53
N SER A 12 12.01 4.86 -0.77
CA SER A 12 12.35 6.04 -1.56
C SER A 12 11.47 7.23 -1.14
N PRO A 13 11.80 8.45 -1.62
CA PRO A 13 10.80 9.48 -1.77
C PRO A 13 9.65 8.98 -2.67
N ILE A 14 8.50 9.63 -2.59
CA ILE A 14 7.35 9.36 -3.44
C ILE A 14 7.27 10.46 -4.50
N GLY A 15 7.63 10.13 -5.73
CA GLY A 15 7.54 11.01 -6.88
C GLY A 15 6.12 11.12 -7.43
N ARG A 16 5.78 12.24 -8.08
CA ARG A 16 4.54 12.35 -8.86
C ARG A 16 4.73 11.69 -10.23
N ALA A 17 3.79 10.83 -10.63
CA ALA A 17 3.89 10.18 -11.94
C ALA A 17 3.94 11.20 -13.10
N PHE A 18 4.73 10.86 -14.12
CA PHE A 18 5.01 11.54 -15.38
C PHE A 18 5.70 12.91 -15.31
N LYS A 19 5.63 13.61 -14.18
CA LYS A 19 6.13 14.98 -14.03
C LYS A 19 6.96 15.22 -12.77
N GLY A 20 7.07 14.22 -11.91
CA GLY A 20 7.76 14.28 -10.64
C GLY A 20 9.24 13.97 -10.74
N SER A 21 9.88 14.01 -9.58
CA SER A 21 11.32 13.85 -9.39
C SER A 21 11.84 12.46 -9.77
N LEU A 22 11.03 11.42 -9.66
CA LEU A 22 11.46 10.03 -9.89
C LEU A 22 11.11 9.47 -11.27
N LYS A 23 10.48 10.25 -12.16
CA LYS A 23 9.86 9.75 -13.40
C LYS A 23 10.83 9.04 -14.38
N ASP A 24 12.11 9.40 -14.32
CA ASP A 24 13.15 8.92 -15.25
C ASP A 24 13.89 7.68 -14.71
N LEU A 25 13.73 7.35 -13.42
CA LEU A 25 14.28 6.15 -12.81
C LEU A 25 13.62 4.88 -13.34
N ARG A 26 14.41 3.80 -13.39
CA ARG A 26 13.88 2.47 -13.66
C ARG A 26 13.40 1.81 -12.37
N PRO A 27 12.38 0.94 -12.45
CA PRO A 27 11.82 0.25 -11.28
C PRO A 27 12.80 -0.74 -10.64
N ASP A 28 13.61 -1.44 -11.43
CA ASP A 28 14.65 -2.37 -10.95
C ASP A 28 15.74 -1.63 -10.17
N ASP A 29 16.30 -0.57 -10.76
CA ASP A 29 17.33 0.27 -10.11
C ASP A 29 16.84 0.83 -8.77
N LEU A 30 15.66 1.44 -8.74
CA LEU A 30 15.08 2.01 -7.52
C LEU A 30 14.83 0.93 -6.46
N THR A 31 14.35 -0.25 -6.87
CA THR A 31 14.10 -1.35 -5.95
C THR A 31 15.40 -1.88 -5.34
N ALA A 32 16.44 -2.08 -6.16
CA ALA A 32 17.75 -2.54 -5.71
C ALA A 32 18.35 -1.57 -4.68
N GLU A 33 18.31 -0.27 -4.95
CA GLU A 33 18.81 0.77 -4.04
C GLU A 33 18.08 0.74 -2.68
N ILE A 34 16.75 0.64 -2.69
CA ILE A 34 15.96 0.64 -1.46
C ILE A 34 16.12 -0.67 -0.67
N ILE A 35 16.30 -1.81 -1.33
CA ILE A 35 16.64 -3.07 -0.66
C ILE A 35 18.02 -2.98 -0.02
N GLN A 36 19.03 -2.48 -0.73
CA GLN A 36 20.37 -2.27 -0.17
C GLN A 36 20.33 -1.32 1.03
N ALA A 37 19.54 -0.24 0.97
CA ALA A 37 19.38 0.68 2.09
C ALA A 37 18.67 0.04 3.30
N ALA A 38 17.79 -0.94 3.10
CA ALA A 38 17.19 -1.72 4.19
C ALA A 38 18.18 -2.73 4.78
N LEU A 39 18.99 -3.40 3.95
CA LEU A 39 20.02 -4.34 4.39
C LEU A 39 21.17 -3.64 5.12
N ALA A 40 21.59 -2.45 4.68
CA ALA A 40 22.63 -1.67 5.32
C ALA A 40 22.29 -1.26 6.78
N LYS A 41 21.01 -1.30 7.17
CA LYS A 41 20.55 -1.07 8.55
C LYS A 41 20.67 -2.31 9.44
N VAL A 42 21.07 -3.45 8.89
CA VAL A 42 21.26 -4.74 9.57
C VAL A 42 22.57 -5.38 9.11
N PRO A 43 23.74 -4.76 9.38
CA PRO A 43 25.04 -5.27 8.94
C PRO A 43 25.41 -6.64 9.54
N GLU A 44 24.70 -7.09 10.57
CA GLU A 44 24.88 -8.40 11.21
C GLU A 44 24.36 -9.56 10.34
N LEU A 45 23.49 -9.28 9.36
CA LEU A 45 22.94 -10.29 8.45
C LEU A 45 23.91 -10.54 7.28
N ASP A 46 24.38 -11.77 7.13
CA ASP A 46 24.99 -12.22 5.87
C ASP A 46 23.89 -12.30 4.79
N PRO A 47 24.00 -11.56 3.67
CA PRO A 47 23.03 -11.62 2.58
C PRO A 47 22.80 -13.03 2.01
N ARG A 48 23.73 -13.97 2.21
CA ARG A 48 23.57 -15.39 1.81
C ARG A 48 22.58 -16.18 2.67
N GLU A 49 22.24 -15.67 3.86
CA GLU A 49 21.23 -16.28 4.73
C GLU A 49 19.79 -15.87 4.37
N ILE A 50 19.61 -15.04 3.34
CA ILE A 50 18.26 -14.64 2.89
C ILE A 50 17.63 -15.78 2.09
N ASP A 51 16.43 -16.18 2.48
CA ASP A 51 15.73 -17.33 1.91
C ASP A 51 14.97 -16.97 0.62
N ASP A 52 14.36 -15.78 0.55
CA ASP A 52 13.60 -15.33 -0.62
C ASP A 52 13.45 -13.80 -0.68
N LEU A 53 13.47 -13.26 -1.91
CA LEU A 53 13.13 -11.88 -2.24
C LEU A 53 11.72 -11.82 -2.86
N MET A 54 10.76 -11.39 -2.05
CA MET A 54 9.37 -11.24 -2.46
C MET A 54 9.07 -9.77 -2.79
N LEU A 55 8.89 -9.45 -4.07
CA LEU A 55 8.65 -8.09 -4.55
C LEU A 55 7.19 -7.88 -4.96
N GLY A 56 6.51 -6.93 -4.32
CA GLY A 56 5.18 -6.51 -4.71
C GLY A 56 5.18 -5.48 -5.84
N CYS A 57 4.47 -5.74 -6.93
CA CYS A 57 4.20 -4.77 -7.99
C CYS A 57 2.71 -4.86 -8.36
N GLY A 58 2.01 -3.73 -8.49
CA GLY A 58 0.59 -3.71 -8.78
C GLY A 58 0.32 -4.08 -10.24
N LEU A 59 1.08 -3.49 -11.16
CA LEU A 59 0.92 -3.68 -12.60
C LEU A 59 2.23 -4.17 -13.27
N PRO A 60 2.66 -5.43 -13.02
CA PRO A 60 3.94 -5.94 -13.51
C PRO A 60 3.92 -6.14 -15.03
N GLY A 61 4.37 -5.14 -15.77
CA GLY A 61 4.55 -5.17 -17.22
C GLY A 61 5.64 -4.21 -17.69
N GLY A 62 6.11 -4.41 -18.93
CA GLY A 62 7.24 -3.64 -19.46
C GLY A 62 8.47 -3.76 -18.57
N GLU A 63 9.04 -2.61 -18.17
CA GLU A 63 10.21 -2.56 -17.28
C GLU A 63 9.92 -3.08 -15.85
N GLN A 64 8.65 -3.23 -15.46
CA GLN A 64 8.24 -3.82 -14.18
C GLN A 64 7.88 -5.32 -14.29
N GLY A 65 8.03 -5.91 -15.48
CA GLY A 65 7.67 -7.30 -15.79
C GLY A 65 8.78 -8.31 -15.49
N HIS A 66 8.78 -9.43 -16.23
CA HIS A 66 9.86 -10.44 -16.27
C HIS A 66 10.33 -10.98 -14.91
N ASN A 67 9.42 -11.13 -13.94
CA ASN A 67 9.79 -11.45 -12.55
C ASN A 67 10.84 -10.46 -12.01
N LEU A 68 10.45 -9.19 -11.92
CA LEU A 68 11.24 -8.10 -11.36
C LEU A 68 11.96 -8.44 -10.05
N GLY A 69 11.36 -9.23 -9.14
CA GLY A 69 12.01 -9.66 -7.91
C GLY A 69 13.30 -10.47 -8.17
N ARG A 70 13.26 -11.38 -9.15
CA ARG A 70 14.44 -12.12 -9.59
C ARG A 70 15.46 -11.25 -10.33
N ILE A 71 15.00 -10.33 -11.18
CA ILE A 71 15.88 -9.38 -11.88
C ILE A 71 16.68 -8.56 -10.86
N VAL A 72 16.01 -8.02 -9.83
CA VAL A 72 16.66 -7.24 -8.78
C VAL A 72 17.63 -8.08 -7.96
N ALA A 73 17.29 -9.33 -7.61
CA ALA A 73 18.23 -10.22 -6.92
C ALA A 73 19.54 -10.40 -7.71
N VAL A 74 19.44 -10.70 -9.01
CA VAL A 74 20.61 -10.84 -9.90
C VAL A 74 21.36 -9.52 -10.05
N GLN A 75 20.66 -8.39 -10.18
CA GLN A 75 21.25 -7.06 -10.27
C GLN A 75 22.10 -6.71 -9.04
N MET A 76 21.68 -7.14 -7.85
CA MET A 76 22.44 -6.95 -6.61
C MET A 76 23.58 -7.96 -6.41
N GLY A 77 23.88 -8.81 -7.40
CA GLY A 77 24.88 -9.87 -7.28
C GLY A 77 24.45 -11.04 -6.39
N MET A 78 23.15 -11.18 -6.13
CA MET A 78 22.54 -12.24 -5.33
C MET A 78 21.87 -13.28 -6.25
N ASP A 79 22.60 -13.77 -7.24
CA ASP A 79 22.12 -14.76 -8.20
C ASP A 79 21.72 -16.10 -7.56
N HIS A 80 22.23 -16.41 -6.37
CA HIS A 80 21.80 -17.56 -5.55
C HIS A 80 20.41 -17.37 -4.92
N LEU A 81 19.95 -16.12 -4.71
CA LEU A 81 18.74 -15.81 -3.97
C LEU A 81 17.48 -16.03 -4.82
N PRO A 82 16.53 -16.87 -4.40
CA PRO A 82 15.20 -16.94 -5.04
C PRO A 82 14.52 -15.57 -5.05
N GLY A 83 13.72 -15.32 -6.08
CA GLY A 83 12.98 -14.07 -6.17
C GLY A 83 11.68 -14.23 -6.93
N CYS A 84 10.63 -13.59 -6.43
CA CYS A 84 9.31 -13.59 -7.06
C CYS A 84 8.69 -12.19 -7.10
N THR A 85 7.94 -11.90 -8.17
CA THR A 85 7.07 -10.73 -8.25
C THR A 85 5.62 -11.13 -8.00
N ILE A 86 5.00 -10.48 -7.02
CA ILE A 86 3.61 -10.73 -6.63
C ILE A 86 2.76 -9.54 -7.03
N THR A 87 1.68 -9.81 -7.77
CA THR A 87 0.59 -8.85 -7.94
C THR A 87 -0.63 -9.23 -7.11
N ARG A 88 -1.02 -8.31 -6.23
CA ARG A 88 -2.33 -8.23 -5.59
C ARG A 88 -2.81 -6.78 -5.66
N TYR A 89 -2.64 -6.16 -6.83
CA TYR A 89 -2.93 -4.74 -7.07
C TYR A 89 -2.36 -3.85 -5.96
N CYS A 90 -3.13 -2.93 -5.40
CA CYS A 90 -2.68 -1.97 -4.38
C CYS A 90 -2.10 -2.60 -3.09
N SER A 91 -2.24 -3.91 -2.91
CA SER A 91 -1.80 -4.64 -1.71
C SER A 91 -0.61 -5.58 -1.95
N SER A 92 0.04 -5.50 -3.11
CA SER A 92 1.12 -6.41 -3.51
C SER A 92 2.24 -6.54 -2.47
N SER A 93 2.79 -5.45 -1.93
CA SER A 93 3.87 -5.52 -0.94
C SER A 93 3.40 -5.92 0.47
N LEU A 94 2.14 -5.64 0.82
CA LEU A 94 1.56 -6.20 2.05
C LEU A 94 1.31 -7.71 1.93
N GLN A 95 1.06 -8.19 0.72
CA GLN A 95 0.97 -9.62 0.42
C GLN A 95 2.34 -10.30 0.58
N THR A 96 3.45 -9.66 0.18
CA THR A 96 4.79 -10.23 0.39
C THR A 96 5.15 -10.30 1.88
N SER A 97 4.84 -9.26 2.67
CA SER A 97 4.99 -9.34 4.15
C SER A 97 4.12 -10.44 4.78
N ARG A 98 2.93 -10.69 4.23
CA ARG A 98 2.06 -11.80 4.66
C ARG A 98 2.66 -13.16 4.33
N MET A 99 3.30 -13.30 3.17
CA MET A 99 3.96 -14.54 2.75
C MET A 99 5.16 -14.84 3.65
N ALA A 100 6.02 -13.84 3.90
CA ALA A 100 7.15 -13.96 4.83
C ALA A 100 6.69 -14.40 6.25
N LEU A 101 5.62 -13.80 6.77
CA LEU A 101 5.02 -14.23 8.05
C LEU A 101 4.64 -15.72 8.04
N HIS A 102 4.05 -16.20 6.94
CA HIS A 102 3.55 -17.58 6.85
C HIS A 102 4.72 -18.57 6.68
N ALA A 103 5.71 -18.24 5.87
CA ALA A 103 6.92 -19.04 5.68
C ALA A 103 7.71 -19.21 7.00
N ILE A 104 7.95 -18.12 7.74
CA ILE A 104 8.60 -18.17 9.06
C ILE A 104 7.81 -19.04 10.04
N LYS A 105 6.48 -18.89 10.08
CA LYS A 105 5.63 -19.68 10.98
C LYS A 105 5.57 -21.16 10.60
N ALA A 106 5.70 -21.48 9.31
CA ALA A 106 5.76 -22.83 8.80
C ALA A 106 7.15 -23.48 8.98
N GLY A 107 8.19 -22.69 9.26
CA GLY A 107 9.57 -23.15 9.36
C GLY A 107 10.24 -23.37 8.00
N GLU A 108 9.77 -22.67 6.95
CA GLU A 108 10.32 -22.74 5.59
C GLU A 108 11.56 -21.86 5.39
N GLY A 109 11.84 -20.96 6.33
CA GLY A 109 13.00 -20.07 6.32
C GLY A 109 12.97 -19.11 7.51
N ASP A 110 14.03 -18.34 7.67
CA ASP A 110 14.25 -17.42 8.77
C ASP A 110 14.37 -15.95 8.34
N VAL A 111 14.78 -15.67 7.09
CA VAL A 111 15.08 -14.30 6.63
C VAL A 111 14.48 -14.05 5.25
N PHE A 112 13.62 -13.04 5.16
CA PHE A 112 12.89 -12.70 3.94
C PHE A 112 12.99 -11.21 3.63
N ILE A 113 13.18 -10.87 2.36
CA ILE A 113 13.01 -9.50 1.88
C ILE A 113 11.56 -9.35 1.39
N SER A 114 10.83 -8.42 2.00
CA SER A 114 9.50 -8.00 1.56
C SER A 114 9.61 -6.61 0.96
N ALA A 115 9.65 -6.52 -0.36
CA ALA A 115 9.77 -5.27 -1.08
C ALA A 115 8.48 -4.89 -1.84
N GLY A 116 8.39 -3.64 -2.28
CA GLY A 116 7.35 -3.16 -3.17
C GLY A 116 7.84 -2.01 -4.03
N VAL A 117 7.43 -1.99 -5.30
CA VAL A 117 7.71 -0.91 -6.24
C VAL A 117 6.54 -0.69 -7.18
N GLU A 118 6.28 0.59 -7.48
CA GLU A 118 5.44 0.96 -8.60
C GLU A 118 6.01 2.23 -9.24
N MET A 119 6.27 2.19 -10.54
CA MET A 119 6.75 3.31 -11.35
C MET A 119 5.72 3.62 -12.42
N VAL A 120 4.62 4.28 -12.05
CA VAL A 120 3.52 4.64 -12.97
C VAL A 120 4.05 5.45 -14.16
N SER A 121 5.07 6.29 -13.97
CA SER A 121 5.76 7.01 -15.07
C SER A 121 6.25 6.09 -16.19
N ARG A 122 6.61 4.85 -15.85
CA ARG A 122 7.21 3.86 -16.74
C ARG A 122 6.17 2.94 -17.39
N SER A 123 4.91 3.02 -16.96
CA SER A 123 3.80 2.20 -17.51
C SER A 123 3.59 2.37 -19.03
N LYS A 124 4.04 3.50 -19.62
CA LYS A 124 4.05 3.70 -21.09
C LYS A 124 4.90 2.68 -21.84
N LYS A 125 5.87 2.06 -21.17
CA LYS A 125 6.73 1.00 -21.74
C LYS A 125 6.14 -0.41 -21.55
N GLY A 126 4.97 -0.50 -20.94
CA GLY A 126 4.26 -1.75 -20.70
C GLY A 126 3.62 -1.77 -19.31
N THR A 127 2.51 -2.48 -19.23
CA THR A 127 1.73 -2.72 -18.01
C THR A 127 1.05 -4.08 -18.15
N SER A 128 0.68 -4.72 -17.05
CA SER A 128 -0.03 -6.01 -17.07
C SER A 128 -1.48 -5.90 -17.52
N ASP A 129 -2.04 -4.69 -17.50
CA ASP A 129 -3.46 -4.42 -17.73
C ASP A 129 -3.62 -3.49 -18.95
N GLY A 130 -4.81 -3.46 -19.55
CA GLY A 130 -5.15 -2.46 -20.58
C GLY A 130 -4.67 -2.76 -22.00
N LEU A 131 -4.15 -3.96 -22.27
CA LEU A 131 -3.97 -4.43 -23.64
C LEU A 131 -5.36 -4.69 -24.27
N PRO A 132 -5.64 -4.25 -25.51
CA PRO A 132 -6.92 -4.50 -26.17
C PRO A 132 -7.27 -5.98 -26.23
N ASP A 133 -8.57 -6.30 -26.22
CA ASP A 133 -9.10 -7.66 -26.39
C ASP A 133 -8.61 -8.69 -25.34
N THR A 134 -8.25 -8.23 -24.14
CA THR A 134 -7.82 -9.10 -23.04
C THR A 134 -8.86 -9.30 -21.94
N HIS A 135 -9.96 -8.54 -21.96
CA HIS A 135 -11.05 -8.70 -21.01
C HIS A 135 -11.85 -9.97 -21.30
N ASN A 136 -12.32 -10.65 -20.24
CA ASN A 136 -13.10 -11.86 -20.38
C ASN A 136 -14.53 -11.52 -20.86
N PRO A 137 -14.98 -12.08 -22.00
CA PRO A 137 -16.26 -11.71 -22.62
C PRO A 137 -17.49 -12.01 -21.75
N VAL A 138 -17.37 -12.88 -20.73
CA VAL A 138 -18.43 -13.11 -19.74
C VAL A 138 -18.84 -11.83 -19.01
N PHE A 139 -17.96 -10.83 -18.92
CA PHE A 139 -18.24 -9.55 -18.26
C PHE A 139 -18.67 -8.43 -19.21
N ALA A 140 -18.82 -8.68 -20.52
CA ALA A 140 -19.12 -7.63 -21.50
C ALA A 140 -20.41 -6.86 -21.19
N GLU A 141 -21.48 -7.55 -20.79
CA GLU A 141 -22.73 -6.88 -20.36
C GLU A 141 -22.54 -6.07 -19.08
N ALA A 142 -21.67 -6.52 -18.18
CA ALA A 142 -21.37 -5.81 -16.94
C ALA A 142 -20.60 -4.52 -17.21
N GLU A 143 -19.62 -4.56 -18.11
CA GLU A 143 -18.87 -3.40 -18.58
C GLU A 143 -19.78 -2.39 -19.30
N ALA A 144 -20.63 -2.86 -20.22
CA ALA A 144 -21.58 -2.00 -20.93
C ALA A 144 -22.53 -1.26 -19.96
N ARG A 145 -23.02 -1.96 -18.92
CA ARG A 145 -23.85 -1.35 -17.88
C ARG A 145 -23.07 -0.32 -17.04
N THR A 146 -21.80 -0.58 -16.73
CA THR A 146 -20.94 0.38 -16.03
C THR A 146 -20.68 1.62 -16.89
N ALA A 147 -20.40 1.45 -18.18
CA ALA A 147 -20.18 2.54 -19.13
C ALA A 147 -21.42 3.45 -19.25
N ALA A 148 -22.61 2.85 -19.46
CA ALA A 148 -23.86 3.61 -19.52
C ALA A 148 -24.11 4.44 -18.24
N ARG A 149 -23.81 3.88 -17.06
CA ARG A 149 -23.91 4.62 -15.79
C ARG A 149 -22.90 5.75 -15.66
N ALA A 150 -21.69 5.58 -16.20
CA ALA A 150 -20.66 6.62 -16.15
C ALA A 150 -21.02 7.82 -17.04
N GLU A 151 -21.67 7.57 -18.18
CA GLU A 151 -22.11 8.61 -19.13
C GLU A 151 -23.37 9.36 -18.67
N GLN A 152 -24.38 8.62 -18.20
CA GLN A 152 -25.70 9.19 -17.88
C GLN A 152 -25.72 9.95 -16.54
N GLY A 153 -24.79 9.65 -15.63
CA GLY A 153 -24.88 10.10 -14.23
C GLY A 153 -26.10 9.49 -13.51
N GLY A 154 -26.36 9.91 -12.27
CA GLY A 154 -27.68 9.77 -11.65
C GLY A 154 -28.25 8.36 -11.46
N SER A 155 -27.90 7.71 -10.36
CA SER A 155 -28.79 6.80 -9.60
C SER A 155 -28.14 6.46 -8.26
N ASP A 156 -28.95 6.11 -7.26
CA ASP A 156 -28.43 5.34 -6.13
C ASP A 156 -27.82 4.04 -6.66
N TRP A 157 -26.64 3.70 -6.15
CA TRP A 157 -25.97 2.49 -6.61
C TRP A 157 -26.78 1.25 -6.19
N HIS A 158 -27.02 0.35 -7.14
CA HIS A 158 -27.75 -0.92 -6.96
C HIS A 158 -26.83 -2.11 -7.27
N ASP A 159 -26.95 -3.19 -6.50
CA ASP A 159 -26.15 -4.39 -6.68
C ASP A 159 -26.69 -5.23 -7.86
N PRO A 160 -25.97 -5.34 -8.99
CA PRO A 160 -26.46 -6.09 -10.14
C PRO A 160 -26.75 -7.57 -9.82
N ARG A 161 -26.13 -8.10 -8.75
CA ARG A 161 -26.35 -9.48 -8.30
C ARG A 161 -27.71 -9.69 -7.66
N GLU A 162 -28.36 -8.64 -7.17
CA GLU A 162 -29.74 -8.70 -6.66
C GLU A 162 -30.73 -8.94 -7.81
N ASP A 163 -30.36 -8.57 -9.03
CA ASP A 163 -31.13 -8.82 -10.25
C ASP A 163 -30.62 -10.05 -11.04
N GLY A 164 -29.70 -10.83 -10.49
CA GLY A 164 -29.10 -12.00 -11.15
C GLY A 164 -27.99 -11.68 -12.17
N PHE A 165 -27.53 -10.42 -12.27
CA PHE A 165 -26.45 -10.04 -13.17
C PHE A 165 -25.06 -10.14 -12.53
N LEU A 166 -24.03 -10.37 -13.35
CA LEU A 166 -22.65 -10.35 -12.92
C LEU A 166 -22.18 -8.93 -12.58
N PRO A 167 -21.37 -8.74 -11.50
CA PRO A 167 -20.69 -7.48 -11.26
C PRO A 167 -19.57 -7.28 -12.28
N ASP A 168 -19.23 -6.02 -12.53
CA ASP A 168 -18.13 -5.66 -13.42
C ASP A 168 -16.79 -5.67 -12.65
N PRO A 169 -15.85 -6.59 -12.95
CA PRO A 169 -14.53 -6.62 -12.33
C PRO A 169 -13.54 -5.64 -12.97
N TYR A 170 -13.84 -5.10 -14.16
CA TYR A 170 -12.99 -4.19 -14.94
C TYR A 170 -13.34 -2.72 -14.72
N ILE A 171 -14.31 -2.43 -13.85
CA ILE A 171 -14.71 -1.08 -13.47
C ILE A 171 -13.50 -0.24 -12.99
N ALA A 172 -13.35 0.95 -13.56
CA ALA A 172 -12.29 1.87 -13.16
C ALA A 172 -12.42 2.27 -11.68
N MET A 173 -11.30 2.34 -10.97
CA MET A 173 -11.27 2.62 -9.52
C MET A 173 -12.04 3.88 -9.11
N GLY A 174 -11.95 4.95 -9.90
CA GLY A 174 -12.71 6.18 -9.65
C GLY A 174 -14.23 5.97 -9.69
N GLN A 175 -14.73 5.14 -10.61
CA GLN A 175 -16.15 4.79 -10.69
C GLN A 175 -16.60 3.98 -9.47
N THR A 176 -15.72 3.15 -8.91
CA THR A 176 -16.00 2.41 -7.66
C THR A 176 -16.11 3.36 -6.47
N ALA A 177 -15.26 4.39 -6.43
CA ALA A 177 -15.31 5.43 -5.40
C ALA A 177 -16.60 6.26 -5.53
N GLU A 178 -17.00 6.63 -6.74
CA GLU A 178 -18.27 7.29 -7.03
C GLU A 178 -19.49 6.48 -6.57
N ASN A 179 -19.47 5.17 -6.80
CA ASN A 179 -20.54 4.25 -6.38
C ASN A 179 -20.60 4.14 -4.85
N LEU A 180 -19.44 3.97 -4.20
CA LEU A 180 -19.36 3.87 -2.74
C LEU A 180 -19.80 5.16 -2.05
N ALA A 181 -19.40 6.31 -2.59
CA ALA A 181 -19.78 7.63 -2.09
C ALA A 181 -21.30 7.76 -1.97
N ARG A 182 -22.02 7.38 -3.04
CA ARG A 182 -23.48 7.41 -3.10
C ARG A 182 -24.09 6.39 -2.14
N LEU A 183 -23.65 5.13 -2.22
CA LEU A 183 -24.15 4.04 -1.37
C LEU A 183 -24.04 4.33 0.12
N LYS A 184 -22.99 5.03 0.55
CA LYS A 184 -22.73 5.37 1.95
C LYS A 184 -23.14 6.78 2.33
N GLY A 185 -23.73 7.54 1.42
CA GLY A 185 -24.18 8.92 1.67
C GLY A 185 -23.03 9.90 1.98
N VAL A 186 -21.82 9.63 1.51
CA VAL A 186 -20.64 10.47 1.77
C VAL A 186 -20.69 11.71 0.90
N THR A 187 -20.70 12.88 1.51
CA THR A 187 -20.80 14.14 0.77
C THR A 187 -19.47 14.53 0.14
N ARG A 188 -19.51 15.38 -0.89
CA ARG A 188 -18.31 15.96 -1.50
C ARG A 188 -17.50 16.76 -0.48
N GLU A 189 -18.18 17.51 0.38
CA GLU A 189 -17.57 18.33 1.43
C GLU A 189 -16.77 17.46 2.41
N GLU A 190 -17.34 16.36 2.91
CA GLU A 190 -16.64 15.43 3.81
C GLU A 190 -15.38 14.83 3.18
N MET A 191 -15.42 14.55 1.87
CA MET A 191 -14.26 14.05 1.12
C MET A 191 -13.16 15.10 0.98
N ASP A 192 -13.54 16.34 0.67
CA ASP A 192 -12.60 17.44 0.49
C ASP A 192 -11.97 17.84 1.82
N GLU A 193 -12.75 17.94 2.91
CA GLU A 193 -12.24 18.15 4.27
C GLU A 193 -11.21 17.09 4.65
N PHE A 194 -11.49 15.83 4.32
CA PHE A 194 -10.55 14.73 4.56
C PHE A 194 -9.27 14.86 3.73
N GLY A 195 -9.39 15.22 2.45
CA GLY A 195 -8.26 15.45 1.56
C GLY A 195 -7.35 16.58 2.05
N VAL A 196 -7.94 17.72 2.40
CA VAL A 196 -7.24 18.90 2.96
C VAL A 196 -6.55 18.53 4.27
N ARG A 197 -7.27 17.86 5.18
CA ARG A 197 -6.68 17.40 6.44
C ARG A 197 -5.49 16.47 6.21
N SER A 198 -5.55 15.59 5.21
CA SER A 198 -4.43 14.71 4.87
C SER A 198 -3.21 15.49 4.39
N GLN A 199 -3.40 16.55 3.60
CA GLN A 199 -2.31 17.42 3.15
C GLN A 199 -1.67 18.18 4.31
N ASN A 200 -2.48 18.81 5.16
CA ASN A 200 -2.00 19.62 6.28
C ASN A 200 -1.23 18.77 7.29
N LEU A 201 -1.69 17.54 7.56
CA LEU A 201 -0.94 16.62 8.44
C LEU A 201 0.38 16.15 7.81
N ALA A 202 0.45 16.02 6.48
CA ALA A 202 1.69 15.67 5.80
C ALA A 202 2.68 16.85 5.87
N GLU A 203 2.20 18.07 5.65
CA GLU A 203 2.97 19.32 5.78
C GLU A 203 3.55 19.47 7.20
N GLU A 204 2.71 19.35 8.23
CA GLU A 204 3.17 19.40 9.63
C GLU A 204 4.22 18.33 9.95
N ALA A 205 4.12 17.13 9.35
CA ALA A 205 5.07 16.05 9.59
C ALA A 205 6.41 16.31 8.87
N ILE A 206 6.38 16.95 7.70
CA ILE A 206 7.58 17.40 6.98
C ILE A 206 8.29 18.48 7.78
N GLU A 207 7.57 19.50 8.27
CA GLU A 207 8.15 20.57 9.10
C GLU A 207 8.82 20.03 10.37
N LYS A 208 8.30 18.93 10.93
CA LYS A 208 8.86 18.25 12.11
C LYS A 208 10.02 17.30 11.78
N GLY A 209 10.44 17.18 10.51
CA GLY A 209 11.48 16.24 10.08
C GLY A 209 11.09 14.76 10.23
N PHE A 210 9.80 14.44 10.38
CA PHE A 210 9.35 13.08 10.73
C PHE A 210 9.70 12.04 9.66
N TRP A 211 9.73 12.45 8.40
CA TRP A 211 9.95 11.56 7.25
C TRP A 211 11.43 11.29 6.96
N GLU A 212 12.34 12.14 7.45
CA GLU A 212 13.79 12.02 7.24
C GLU A 212 14.36 10.69 7.76
N ARG A 213 13.71 10.11 8.77
CA ARG A 213 14.10 8.80 9.34
C ARG A 213 13.72 7.60 8.47
N GLU A 214 12.77 7.75 7.54
CA GLU A 214 12.27 6.64 6.71
C GLU A 214 12.60 6.80 5.22
N ILE A 215 12.78 8.03 4.75
CA ILE A 215 13.19 8.31 3.36
C ILE A 215 14.69 8.05 3.22
N THR A 216 15.03 7.12 2.34
CA THR A 216 16.36 6.99 1.77
C THR A 216 16.45 7.94 0.58
N PRO A 217 17.37 8.92 0.55
CA PRO A 217 17.61 9.76 -0.62
C PRO A 217 18.02 8.91 -1.83
N VAL A 218 17.51 9.27 -3.01
CA VAL A 218 17.76 8.55 -4.26
C VAL A 218 18.40 9.49 -5.27
N THR A 219 19.40 9.00 -6.02
CA THR A 219 20.06 9.80 -7.07
C THR A 219 19.46 9.45 -8.44
N THR A 220 18.93 10.46 -9.13
CA THR A 220 18.35 10.30 -10.48
C THR A 220 19.45 10.16 -11.55
N PRO A 221 19.11 9.69 -12.76
CA PRO A 221 20.10 9.48 -13.83
C PRO A 221 20.87 10.75 -14.26
N ASP A 222 20.31 11.94 -14.00
CA ASP A 222 20.96 13.23 -14.26
C ASP A 222 21.87 13.71 -13.09
N GLY A 223 21.99 12.91 -12.03
CA GLY A 223 22.81 13.20 -10.85
C GLY A 223 22.09 13.99 -9.76
N THR A 224 20.80 14.32 -9.93
CA THR A 224 20.04 15.03 -8.89
C THR A 224 19.73 14.11 -7.71
N VAL A 225 19.99 14.57 -6.49
CA VAL A 225 19.62 13.84 -5.27
C VAL A 225 18.22 14.26 -4.83
N VAL A 226 17.31 13.30 -4.79
CA VAL A 226 15.92 13.48 -4.36
C VAL A 226 15.75 12.89 -2.97
N SER A 227 15.32 13.71 -2.00
CA SER A 227 15.16 13.32 -0.59
C SER A 227 13.80 13.69 0.00
N THR A 228 12.88 14.21 -0.81
CA THR A 228 11.56 14.69 -0.37
C THR A 228 10.43 14.17 -1.24
N ASP A 229 9.27 13.97 -0.65
CA ASP A 229 8.07 13.51 -1.38
C ASP A 229 7.48 14.66 -2.22
N ASP A 230 7.17 14.42 -3.50
CA ASP A 230 6.56 15.43 -4.40
C ASP A 230 5.06 15.67 -4.11
N GLY A 231 4.44 14.70 -3.44
CA GLY A 231 3.00 14.59 -3.24
C GLY A 231 2.40 15.78 -2.46
N PRO A 232 2.90 16.05 -1.24
CA PRO A 232 2.41 17.12 -0.36
C PRO A 232 2.33 18.49 -1.05
N ARG A 233 1.26 19.24 -0.77
CA ARG A 233 1.01 20.58 -1.31
C ARG A 233 0.81 21.55 -0.15
N ALA A 234 1.85 22.31 0.14
CA ALA A 234 1.83 23.31 1.21
C ALA A 234 0.67 24.30 1.04
N GLY A 235 -0.02 24.60 2.13
CA GLY A 235 -1.12 25.56 2.14
C GLY A 235 -2.38 25.10 1.39
N THR A 236 -2.64 23.79 1.30
CA THR A 236 -3.90 23.29 0.73
C THR A 236 -5.08 23.75 1.58
N THR A 237 -6.07 24.42 0.98
CA THR A 237 -7.29 24.87 1.68
C THR A 237 -8.56 24.22 1.14
N LEU A 238 -9.63 24.26 1.93
CA LEU A 238 -10.93 23.71 1.53
C LEU A 238 -11.51 24.49 0.35
N GLU A 239 -11.39 25.81 0.35
CA GLU A 239 -11.88 26.70 -0.71
C GLU A 239 -11.21 26.35 -2.05
N ALA A 240 -9.89 26.12 -2.04
CA ALA A 240 -9.14 25.74 -3.24
C ALA A 240 -9.56 24.36 -3.78
N VAL A 241 -9.79 23.39 -2.90
CA VAL A 241 -10.18 22.02 -3.29
C VAL A 241 -11.62 21.96 -3.77
N GLN A 242 -12.53 22.75 -3.19
CA GLN A 242 -13.94 22.82 -3.61
C GLN A 242 -14.09 23.29 -5.06
N GLY A 243 -13.20 24.15 -5.55
CA GLY A 243 -13.17 24.60 -6.94
C GLY A 243 -12.80 23.52 -7.96
N LEU A 244 -12.34 22.34 -7.53
CA LEU A 244 -11.95 21.26 -8.44
C LEU A 244 -13.15 20.55 -9.06
N LYS A 245 -13.03 20.29 -10.36
CA LYS A 245 -14.03 19.55 -11.14
C LYS A 245 -13.96 18.04 -10.84
N PRO A 246 -15.11 17.35 -10.81
CA PRO A 246 -15.16 15.89 -10.81
C PRO A 246 -14.39 15.30 -11.99
N VAL A 247 -13.74 14.16 -11.75
CA VAL A 247 -12.86 13.50 -12.75
C VAL A 247 -13.58 12.40 -13.51
N PHE A 248 -14.49 11.67 -12.85
CA PHE A 248 -15.00 10.39 -13.37
C PHE A 248 -16.43 10.46 -13.91
N ARG A 249 -17.24 11.41 -13.46
CA ARG A 249 -18.63 11.61 -13.92
C ARG A 249 -18.99 13.11 -13.90
N PRO A 250 -19.88 13.60 -14.77
CA PRO A 250 -20.37 14.97 -14.70
C PRO A 250 -21.00 15.34 -13.35
N ASP A 251 -21.72 14.40 -12.73
CA ASP A 251 -22.35 14.51 -11.40
C ASP A 251 -21.47 13.91 -10.29
N GLY A 252 -20.17 13.74 -10.54
CA GLY A 252 -19.25 13.04 -9.66
C GLY A 252 -18.92 13.79 -8.36
N ARG A 253 -18.50 13.04 -7.33
CA ARG A 253 -17.97 13.59 -6.07
C ARG A 253 -16.44 13.49 -6.00
N ILE A 254 -15.82 12.67 -6.83
CA ILE A 254 -14.39 12.39 -6.78
C ILE A 254 -13.63 13.39 -7.66
N THR A 255 -12.65 14.07 -7.05
CA THR A 255 -11.77 15.05 -7.69
C THR A 255 -10.31 14.74 -7.43
N ALA A 256 -9.41 15.43 -8.14
CA ALA A 256 -7.97 15.33 -7.91
C ALA A 256 -7.52 15.80 -6.51
N GLY A 257 -8.37 16.51 -5.75
CA GLY A 257 -8.06 16.96 -4.39
C GLY A 257 -8.45 15.96 -3.30
N ASN A 258 -9.37 15.03 -3.61
CA ASN A 258 -9.88 14.04 -2.65
C ASN A 258 -9.56 12.59 -3.04
N CYS A 259 -8.67 12.38 -4.03
CA CYS A 259 -8.12 11.08 -4.40
C CYS A 259 -6.60 11.04 -4.22
N CYS A 260 -6.03 9.84 -4.12
CA CYS A 260 -4.58 9.69 -4.16
C CYS A 260 -4.04 10.11 -5.53
N PRO A 261 -2.87 10.78 -5.59
CA PRO A 261 -2.20 11.01 -6.87
C PRO A 261 -1.66 9.70 -7.45
N LEU A 262 -1.30 9.76 -8.73
CA LEU A 262 -0.45 8.74 -9.34
C LEU A 262 1.00 9.01 -8.96
N ASN A 263 1.73 7.97 -8.59
CA ASN A 263 3.04 8.09 -7.98
C ASN A 263 4.05 7.08 -8.51
N ASP A 264 5.31 7.41 -8.27
CA ASP A 264 6.47 6.55 -8.44
C ASP A 264 7.14 6.35 -7.07
N GLY A 265 7.52 5.13 -6.73
CA GLY A 265 8.28 4.87 -5.50
C GLY A 265 8.50 3.38 -5.18
N ALA A 266 9.42 3.13 -4.26
CA ALA A 266 9.73 1.81 -3.74
C ALA A 266 9.88 1.78 -2.21
N ALA A 267 9.69 0.60 -1.62
CA ALA A 267 9.90 0.35 -0.20
C ALA A 267 10.39 -1.09 0.03
N ALA A 268 11.18 -1.30 1.07
CA ALA A 268 11.68 -2.62 1.46
C ALA A 268 11.62 -2.80 2.98
N LEU A 269 11.30 -4.04 3.39
CA LEU A 269 11.39 -4.53 4.76
C LEU A 269 12.29 -5.76 4.78
N VAL A 270 13.16 -5.84 5.79
CA VAL A 270 13.80 -7.10 6.16
C VAL A 270 12.99 -7.72 7.28
N ILE A 271 12.44 -8.90 7.02
CA ILE A 271 11.61 -9.66 7.95
C ILE A 271 12.39 -10.91 8.37
N MET A 272 12.53 -11.10 9.68
CA MET A 272 13.24 -12.25 10.25
C MET A 272 12.33 -13.05 11.18
N SER A 273 12.69 -14.29 11.43
CA SER A 273 12.23 -14.99 12.62
C SER A 273 12.81 -14.32 13.88
N ASP A 274 12.04 -14.30 14.95
CA ASP A 274 12.48 -13.75 16.24
C ASP A 274 13.67 -14.54 16.82
N THR A 275 13.81 -15.81 16.47
CA THR A 275 14.94 -16.67 16.82
C THR A 275 16.21 -16.24 16.11
N LYS A 276 16.18 -16.06 14.78
CA LYS A 276 17.33 -15.60 13.99
C LYS A 276 17.73 -14.18 14.36
N ALA A 277 16.76 -13.29 14.58
CA ALA A 277 17.04 -11.94 15.05
C ALA A 277 17.80 -11.94 16.40
N ARG A 278 17.44 -12.84 17.34
CA ARG A 278 18.18 -13.01 18.60
C ARG A 278 19.57 -13.59 18.41
N GLU A 279 19.72 -14.58 17.53
CA GLU A 279 21.01 -15.20 17.20
C GLU A 279 22.01 -14.17 16.67
N LEU A 280 21.56 -13.29 15.77
CA LEU A 280 22.37 -12.24 15.17
C LEU A 280 22.50 -10.99 16.05
N GLY A 281 21.84 -10.93 17.21
CA GLY A 281 21.84 -9.75 18.08
C GLY A 281 21.07 -8.55 17.52
N VAL A 282 20.24 -8.75 16.50
CA VAL A 282 19.47 -7.70 15.80
C VAL A 282 18.22 -7.35 16.60
N THR A 283 18.01 -6.05 16.85
CA THR A 283 16.84 -5.57 17.60
C THR A 283 15.61 -5.42 16.70
N PRO A 284 14.49 -6.14 16.96
CA PRO A 284 13.25 -5.97 16.22
C PRO A 284 12.62 -4.57 16.34
N LEU A 285 12.18 -3.99 15.23
CA LEU A 285 11.39 -2.74 15.20
C LEU A 285 9.92 -3.00 15.55
N ALA A 286 9.37 -4.08 15.00
CA ALA A 286 7.98 -4.47 15.19
C ALA A 286 7.79 -5.98 14.98
N ARG A 287 6.73 -6.53 15.57
CA ARG A 287 6.28 -7.90 15.31
C ARG A 287 5.02 -7.91 14.44
N ILE A 288 4.97 -8.81 13.46
CA ILE A 288 3.79 -9.04 12.63
C ILE A 288 2.84 -9.96 13.41
N VAL A 289 1.78 -9.40 13.98
CA VAL A 289 0.89 -10.14 14.89
C VAL A 289 -0.08 -11.05 14.15
N SER A 290 -0.68 -10.54 13.06
CA SER A 290 -1.70 -11.27 12.30
C SER A 290 -1.94 -10.63 10.94
N THR A 291 -2.39 -11.45 9.98
CA THR A 291 -2.77 -11.00 8.63
C THR A 291 -4.13 -11.60 8.25
N GLY A 292 -4.95 -10.86 7.48
CA GLY A 292 -6.23 -11.36 6.95
C GLY A 292 -6.54 -10.78 5.57
N VAL A 293 -7.16 -11.57 4.71
CA VAL A 293 -7.62 -11.17 3.37
C VAL A 293 -9.11 -11.50 3.22
N THR A 294 -9.85 -10.62 2.53
CA THR A 294 -11.29 -10.78 2.27
C THR A 294 -11.62 -10.20 0.90
N GLY A 295 -12.41 -10.91 0.10
CA GLY A 295 -12.99 -10.37 -1.12
C GLY A 295 -14.23 -9.52 -0.83
N LEU A 296 -14.38 -8.42 -1.55
CA LEU A 296 -15.61 -7.62 -1.59
C LEU A 296 -16.15 -7.62 -3.01
N SER A 297 -17.40 -7.18 -3.16
CA SER A 297 -17.97 -6.99 -4.49
C SER A 297 -17.17 -5.92 -5.25
N PRO A 298 -16.91 -6.11 -6.56
CA PRO A 298 -16.20 -5.14 -7.38
C PRO A 298 -16.79 -3.72 -7.41
N ARG A 299 -18.00 -3.48 -6.89
CA ARG A 299 -18.52 -2.11 -6.75
C ARG A 299 -17.79 -1.24 -5.72
N SER A 300 -17.18 -1.89 -4.72
CA SER A 300 -16.72 -1.28 -3.48
C SER A 300 -15.38 -1.91 -3.08
N TRP A 301 -14.40 -1.77 -3.98
CA TRP A 301 -13.00 -2.09 -3.65
C TRP A 301 -12.52 -1.24 -2.47
N VAL A 302 -13.11 -0.06 -2.29
CA VAL A 302 -13.00 0.81 -1.11
C VAL A 302 -14.06 0.33 -0.10
N THR A 303 -13.64 -0.08 1.10
CA THR A 303 -14.36 -0.97 2.04
C THR A 303 -15.82 -0.71 2.39
N ASP A 304 -16.50 -1.83 2.68
CA ASP A 304 -17.64 -1.91 3.60
C ASP A 304 -17.27 -2.65 4.90
N ARG A 305 -17.33 -1.97 6.05
CA ARG A 305 -17.08 -2.57 7.38
C ARG A 305 -18.22 -3.44 7.91
N SER A 306 -19.40 -3.40 7.32
CA SER A 306 -20.59 -4.15 7.78
C SER A 306 -20.46 -5.66 7.57
N ARG A 307 -19.61 -6.11 6.63
CA ARG A 307 -19.37 -7.53 6.32
C ARG A 307 -18.03 -8.03 6.86
N ARG A 308 -17.78 -7.90 8.17
CA ARG A 308 -16.62 -8.56 8.80
C ARG A 308 -16.85 -10.08 8.89
N PRO A 309 -15.88 -10.92 8.49
CA PRO A 309 -15.83 -12.27 9.03
C PRO A 309 -15.49 -12.19 10.53
N SER A 310 -16.27 -12.89 11.34
CA SER A 310 -16.05 -13.14 12.78
C SER A 310 -14.69 -13.78 13.11
N ARG A 311 -13.88 -14.12 12.09
CA ARG A 311 -12.51 -14.66 12.21
C ARG A 311 -11.43 -13.60 12.46
N ARG A 312 -11.70 -12.32 12.14
CA ARG A 312 -10.70 -11.23 12.05
C ARG A 312 -10.06 -10.81 13.39
N TRP A 313 -10.60 -11.24 14.52
CA TRP A 313 -10.21 -10.80 15.87
C TRP A 313 -10.31 -11.93 16.90
N ARG A 314 -9.86 -13.14 16.55
CA ARG A 314 -9.75 -14.29 17.48
C ARG A 314 -8.29 -14.67 17.79
N GLY A 315 -7.35 -13.76 17.57
CA GLY A 315 -6.00 -13.88 18.11
C GLY A 315 -5.95 -13.28 19.53
N PRO A 316 -5.20 -13.86 20.48
CA PRO A 316 -5.08 -13.27 21.81
C PRO A 316 -4.57 -11.81 21.73
N GLY A 317 -5.26 -10.89 22.40
CA GLY A 317 -4.84 -9.49 22.57
C GLY A 317 -5.29 -8.47 21.52
N CYS A 318 -5.88 -8.89 20.40
CA CYS A 318 -6.40 -7.96 19.38
C CYS A 318 -7.89 -7.66 19.64
N ARG A 319 -8.20 -6.45 20.14
CA ARG A 319 -9.52 -5.80 20.03
C ARG A 319 -9.31 -4.48 19.30
N SER A 320 -10.32 -3.94 18.61
CA SER A 320 -10.17 -2.64 17.90
C SER A 320 -9.79 -1.46 18.81
N ALA A 321 -9.94 -1.61 20.13
CA ALA A 321 -9.56 -0.63 21.14
C ALA A 321 -8.11 -0.78 21.65
N THR A 322 -7.43 -1.91 21.38
CA THR A 322 -6.08 -2.21 21.93
C THR A 322 -4.93 -1.96 20.95
N SER A 323 -5.20 -1.57 19.70
CA SER A 323 -4.15 -1.19 18.75
C SER A 323 -3.69 0.25 18.99
N THR A 324 -2.44 0.43 19.43
CA THR A 324 -1.81 1.74 19.70
C THR A 324 -1.60 2.57 18.43
N TRP A 325 -1.44 1.90 17.28
CA TRP A 325 -1.34 2.51 15.96
C TRP A 325 -2.23 1.75 14.96
N TRP A 326 -3.08 2.49 14.25
CA TRP A 326 -3.90 1.96 13.16
C TRP A 326 -3.49 2.70 11.89
N ARG A 327 -2.73 2.07 10.99
CA ARG A 327 -2.36 2.66 9.69
C ARG A 327 -3.51 2.46 8.69
N SER A 328 -4.63 3.11 9.01
CA SER A 328 -5.60 3.67 8.08
C SER A 328 -5.89 5.04 8.67
N THR A 329 -5.44 6.09 7.99
CA THR A 329 -5.72 7.52 8.21
C THR A 329 -6.52 7.87 9.49
N ARG A 330 -5.93 7.74 10.69
CA ARG A 330 -6.51 8.31 11.93
C ARG A 330 -5.55 8.33 13.13
N ARG A 331 -5.51 9.50 13.80
CA ARG A 331 -6.14 9.71 15.11
C ARG A 331 -6.82 11.09 15.10
N SER A 332 -7.93 11.26 15.82
CA SER A 332 -8.48 12.56 16.25
C SER A 332 -9.03 12.36 17.67
N PRO A 333 -8.88 13.33 18.60
CA PRO A 333 -9.40 13.24 19.96
C PRO A 333 -10.91 13.54 20.03
N ARG A 334 -11.58 12.96 21.02
CA ARG A 334 -13.04 12.97 21.25
C ARG A 334 -13.65 14.38 21.39
N ARG A 335 -14.75 14.64 20.67
CA ARG A 335 -16.09 14.96 21.23
C ARG A 335 -17.15 15.05 20.12
N SER A 336 -18.39 14.75 20.50
CA SER A 336 -19.65 14.83 19.74
C SER A 336 -20.04 13.62 18.87
N SER A 337 -21.34 13.34 18.95
CA SER A 337 -22.08 12.16 18.55
C SER A 337 -22.45 12.19 17.06
N ARG A 338 -21.80 11.35 16.25
CA ARG A 338 -22.27 10.68 15.01
C ARG A 338 -21.07 9.94 14.38
N PRO A 339 -21.16 8.65 14.03
CA PRO A 339 -20.01 7.93 13.50
C PRO A 339 -19.91 8.12 11.98
N THR A 340 -19.27 9.19 11.51
CA THR A 340 -18.78 9.30 10.13
C THR A 340 -17.30 8.90 10.10
N ALA A 341 -17.04 7.81 9.40
CA ALA A 341 -15.71 7.30 9.07
C ALA A 341 -15.84 6.69 7.67
N ILE A 342 -14.95 7.06 6.75
CA ILE A 342 -14.98 6.65 5.35
C ILE A 342 -13.68 5.92 5.05
N TRP A 343 -13.81 4.77 4.38
CA TRP A 343 -12.98 3.60 4.58
C TRP A 343 -12.34 3.12 3.28
N ALA A 344 -11.00 3.08 3.19
CA ALA A 344 -10.25 2.33 2.17
C ALA A 344 -10.23 0.82 2.49
N SER A 345 -10.19 -0.04 1.45
CA SER A 345 -10.05 -1.51 1.58
C SER A 345 -9.32 -1.89 2.87
N THR A 346 -10.01 -2.54 3.81
CA THR A 346 -9.43 -2.78 5.14
C THR A 346 -8.53 -3.99 5.06
N TRP A 347 -7.29 -3.71 4.68
CA TRP A 347 -6.14 -4.50 5.05
C TRP A 347 -5.80 -4.18 6.50
N THR A 348 -5.40 -5.18 7.27
CA THR A 348 -4.85 -4.94 8.60
C THR A 348 -3.74 -5.94 8.80
N VAL A 349 -2.52 -5.46 8.63
CA VAL A 349 -1.38 -6.04 9.32
C VAL A 349 -1.38 -5.39 10.69
N SER A 350 -1.68 -6.16 11.73
CA SER A 350 -1.55 -5.65 13.09
C SER A 350 -0.09 -5.75 13.47
N MET A 351 0.56 -4.60 13.67
CA MET A 351 1.95 -4.51 14.13
C MET A 351 1.96 -4.00 15.57
N SER A 352 2.77 -4.63 16.41
CA SER A 352 3.07 -4.13 17.75
C SER A 352 4.50 -3.60 17.74
N THR A 353 4.68 -2.32 18.07
CA THR A 353 6.01 -1.75 18.29
C THR A 353 6.55 -2.25 19.63
N ALA A 354 7.85 -2.54 19.70
CA ALA A 354 8.51 -2.92 20.94
C ALA A 354 8.71 -1.68 21.83
N ALA A 355 7.66 -1.21 22.51
CA ALA A 355 7.81 -0.23 23.57
C ALA A 355 8.02 -0.97 24.89
N ARG A 356 9.28 -0.96 25.36
CA ARG A 356 9.84 -1.51 26.61
C ARG A 356 10.08 -3.04 26.62
N SER A 357 11.37 -3.38 26.78
CA SER A 357 11.85 -4.74 27.03
C SER A 357 11.24 -5.31 28.32
N PRO A 358 10.61 -6.50 28.29
CA PRO A 358 10.29 -7.26 29.49
C PRO A 358 11.46 -8.09 30.02
N TRP A 359 12.66 -7.99 29.42
CA TRP A 359 13.80 -8.90 29.69
C TRP A 359 14.83 -8.35 30.68
N ALA A 360 14.41 -7.54 31.65
CA ALA A 360 15.28 -7.22 32.79
C ALA A 360 15.11 -8.32 33.85
N THR A 361 16.06 -9.26 33.90
CA THR A 361 16.24 -10.15 35.04
C THR A 361 16.54 -9.30 36.29
N PRO A 362 15.97 -9.62 37.47
CA PRO A 362 16.36 -8.94 38.70
C PRO A 362 17.76 -9.40 39.09
N SER A 363 18.69 -8.46 39.19
CA SER A 363 19.98 -8.68 39.84
C SER A 363 19.82 -8.65 41.37
N ALA A 364 20.26 -9.74 42.00
CA ALA A 364 20.58 -9.97 43.42
C ALA A 364 19.56 -9.55 44.49
#